data_AF-A0A1L5PCS9-F1
#
_entry.id   AF-A0A1L5PCS9-F1
#
_cell.length_a   1.000
_cell.length_b   1.000
_cell.length_c   1.000
_cell.angle_alpha   90.00
_cell.angle_beta   90.00
_cell.angle_gamma   90.00
#
_symmetry.space_group_name_H-M   'P 1'
#
loop_
_entity.id
_entity.type
_entity.pdbx_description
1 polymer ?
#
loop_
_entity_poly.entity_id
_entity_poly.type
_entity_poly.pdbx_seq_one_letter_code
_entity_poly.pdbx_strand_id
1 'polypeptide(L)'
;MADAFLAALAPGKLDALARARQAQQQVNKALRAGAERELERKRYAAALAERQFNRVDPDNRLVASELERRWEAALRELRAAEDAVAQRASPEPAKRTGFSKDLNNKVVALFDSLPRIWADATTDAHRKALLRCLIEKVVIDRGERDIALARIVWRGGAVTDLRVKMKVNSVAKLTRGEELRARLLELARTGMPDDEIAEILTREGHHSPNCEDKVLPITVQRLRLAAGSR
;
A
#
# COMPACT_ATOMS: atom_id res chain seq x y z
N MET A 1 -6.16 16.44 -4.80
CA MET A 1 -4.86 15.73 -4.76
C MET A 1 -3.82 16.49 -3.94
N ALA A 2 -3.59 17.79 -4.21
CA ALA A 2 -2.64 18.61 -3.44
C ALA A 2 -3.02 18.74 -1.94
N ASP A 3 -4.30 18.96 -1.61
CA ASP A 3 -4.72 19.10 -0.22
C ASP A 3 -4.62 17.79 0.58
N ALA A 4 -4.95 16.66 -0.05
CA ALA A 4 -4.80 15.34 0.55
C ALA A 4 -3.32 14.98 0.77
N PHE A 5 -2.43 15.46 -0.09
CA PHE A 5 -0.98 15.31 0.04
C PHE A 5 -0.45 16.15 1.21
N LEU A 6 -0.85 17.42 1.31
CA LEU A 6 -0.45 18.30 2.42
C LEU A 6 -1.01 17.83 3.77
N ALA A 7 -2.25 17.33 3.81
CA ALA A 7 -2.86 16.76 5.02
C ALA A 7 -2.26 15.41 5.45
N ALA A 8 -1.65 14.67 4.52
CA ALA A 8 -0.89 13.46 4.83
C ALA A 8 0.50 13.77 5.41
N LEU A 9 1.04 14.97 5.11
CA LEU A 9 2.37 15.45 5.48
C LEU A 9 2.41 16.33 6.73
N ALA A 10 1.28 16.49 7.43
CA ALA A 10 1.22 17.26 8.66
C ALA A 10 2.25 16.73 9.71
N PRO A 11 2.97 17.61 10.42
CA PRO A 11 4.12 17.24 11.26
C PRO A 11 3.78 16.20 12.35
N GLY A 12 2.57 16.24 12.92
CA GLY A 12 2.13 15.24 13.91
C GLY A 12 2.00 13.82 13.34
N LYS A 13 1.73 13.66 12.03
CA LYS A 13 1.74 12.36 11.36
C LYS A 13 3.16 11.90 11.05
N LEU A 14 4.08 12.81 10.73
CA LEU A 14 5.49 12.48 10.49
C LEU A 14 6.19 11.94 11.75
N ASP A 15 5.90 12.50 12.92
CA ASP A 15 6.44 11.98 14.19
C ASP A 15 5.87 10.60 14.55
N ALA A 16 4.60 10.36 14.23
CA ALA A 16 4.01 9.02 14.36
C ALA A 16 4.68 8.01 13.41
N LEU A 17 5.00 8.43 12.18
CA LEU A 17 5.69 7.60 11.19
C LEU A 17 7.14 7.32 11.56
N ALA A 18 7.85 8.32 12.08
CA ALA A 18 9.21 8.14 12.58
C ALA A 18 9.24 7.10 13.72
N ARG A 19 8.28 7.20 14.66
CA ARG A 19 8.12 6.22 15.75
C ARG A 19 7.75 4.83 15.24
N ALA A 20 6.81 4.70 14.31
CA ALA A 20 6.43 3.42 13.71
C ALA A 20 7.62 2.78 12.96
N ARG A 21 8.40 3.58 12.23
CA ARG A 21 9.61 3.11 11.54
C ARG A 21 10.70 2.67 12.50
N GLN A 22 10.91 3.41 13.60
CA GLN A 22 11.83 2.99 14.65
C GLN A 22 11.38 1.67 15.29
N ALA A 23 10.08 1.52 15.61
CA ALA A 23 9.54 0.27 16.13
C ALA A 23 9.76 -0.91 15.17
N GLN A 24 9.46 -0.73 13.88
CA GLN A 24 9.71 -1.75 12.85
C GLN A 24 11.20 -2.11 12.74
N GLN A 25 12.08 -1.12 12.81
CA GLN A 25 13.53 -1.36 12.81
C GLN A 25 13.98 -2.16 14.03
N GLN A 26 13.41 -1.90 15.21
CA GLN A 26 13.72 -2.68 16.41
C GLN A 26 13.22 -4.12 16.30
N VAL A 27 12.01 -4.33 15.80
CA VAL A 27 11.46 -5.68 15.54
C VAL A 27 12.34 -6.44 14.55
N ASN A 28 12.72 -5.81 13.43
CA ASN A 28 13.59 -6.44 12.44
C ASN A 28 14.98 -6.76 13.00
N LYS A 29 15.55 -5.89 13.86
CA LYS A 29 16.81 -6.16 14.56
C LYS A 29 16.68 -7.35 15.51
N ALA A 30 15.59 -7.42 16.29
CA ALA A 30 15.34 -8.52 17.20
C ALA A 30 15.18 -9.86 16.45
N LEU A 31 14.45 -9.87 15.33
CA LEU A 31 14.30 -11.04 14.48
C LEU A 31 15.63 -11.51 13.88
N ARG A 32 16.48 -10.58 13.42
CA ARG A 32 17.83 -10.89 12.91
C ARG A 32 18.71 -11.48 14.01
N ALA A 33 18.75 -10.85 15.18
CA ALA A 33 19.52 -11.36 16.32
C ALA A 33 19.04 -12.75 16.76
N GLY A 34 17.73 -13.02 16.70
CA GLY A 34 17.17 -14.35 16.95
C GLY A 34 17.65 -15.39 15.93
N ALA A 35 17.61 -15.04 14.63
CA ALA A 35 18.07 -15.91 13.55
C ALA A 35 19.58 -16.21 13.63
N GLU A 36 20.39 -15.20 13.98
CA GLU A 36 21.85 -15.36 14.18
C GLU A 36 22.15 -16.34 15.32
N ARG A 37 21.47 -16.21 16.46
CA ARG A 37 21.63 -17.15 17.60
C ARG A 37 21.24 -18.58 17.26
N GLU A 38 20.15 -18.77 16.52
CA GLU A 38 19.74 -20.12 16.07
C GLU A 38 20.78 -20.74 15.12
N LEU A 39 21.39 -19.92 14.27
CA LEU A 39 22.45 -20.37 13.37
C LEU A 39 23.73 -20.73 14.12
N GLU A 40 24.11 -19.95 15.14
CA GLU A 40 25.21 -20.28 16.06
C GLU A 40 24.98 -21.61 16.79
N ARG A 41 23.76 -21.85 17.31
CA ARG A 41 23.39 -23.13 17.95
C ARG A 41 23.57 -24.31 17.02
N LYS A 42 23.13 -24.19 15.77
CA LYS A 42 23.26 -25.25 14.76
C LYS A 42 24.72 -25.48 14.35
N ARG A 43 25.53 -24.42 14.23
CA ARG A 43 26.98 -24.53 14.00
C ARG A 43 27.67 -25.27 15.14
N TYR A 44 27.31 -24.93 16.38
CA TYR A 44 27.84 -25.60 17.55
C TYR A 44 27.44 -27.09 17.58
N ALA A 45 26.18 -27.42 17.28
CA ALA A 45 25.71 -28.79 17.22
C ALA A 45 26.44 -29.63 16.16
N ALA A 46 26.66 -29.07 14.96
CA ALA A 46 27.43 -29.73 13.91
C ALA A 46 28.89 -29.98 14.32
N ALA A 47 29.55 -28.97 14.92
CA ALA A 47 30.93 -29.10 15.40
C ALA A 47 31.05 -30.09 16.58
N LEU A 48 30.03 -30.18 17.43
CA LEU A 48 30.00 -31.17 18.52
C LEU A 48 29.86 -32.59 17.96
N ALA A 49 28.96 -32.81 16.99
CA ALA A 49 28.77 -34.10 16.35
C ALA A 49 30.04 -34.57 15.60
N GLU A 50 30.72 -33.65 14.91
CA GLU A 50 32.01 -33.90 14.27
C GLU A 50 33.07 -34.38 15.27
N ARG A 51 33.21 -33.69 16.42
CA ARG A 51 34.17 -34.08 17.46
C ARG A 51 33.84 -35.44 18.07
N GLN A 52 32.56 -35.77 18.22
CA GLN A 52 32.12 -37.07 18.73
C GLN A 52 32.45 -38.19 17.74
N PHE A 53 32.19 -37.97 16.45
CA PHE A 53 32.55 -38.90 15.39
C PHE A 53 34.05 -39.17 15.34
N ASN A 54 34.87 -38.11 15.34
CA ASN A 54 36.34 -38.21 15.28
C ASN A 54 36.98 -38.89 16.50
N ARG A 55 36.26 -39.00 17.62
CA ARG A 55 36.75 -39.61 18.85
C ARG A 55 36.34 -41.08 19.01
N VAL A 56 35.46 -41.60 18.16
CA VAL A 56 34.98 -42.98 18.26
C VAL A 56 36.04 -43.96 17.76
N ASP A 57 36.12 -45.12 18.43
CA ASP A 57 36.97 -46.22 17.99
C ASP A 57 36.41 -46.85 16.70
N PRO A 58 37.20 -46.98 15.62
CA PRO A 58 36.76 -47.57 14.36
C PRO A 58 36.27 -49.01 14.46
N ASP A 59 36.68 -49.76 15.49
CA ASP A 59 36.19 -51.14 15.71
C ASP A 59 34.71 -51.16 16.16
N ASN A 60 34.21 -50.06 16.72
CA ASN A 60 32.80 -49.89 17.09
C ASN A 60 31.95 -49.41 15.90
N ARG A 61 31.90 -50.22 14.83
CA ARG A 61 31.26 -49.87 13.54
C ARG A 61 29.82 -49.35 13.66
N LEU A 62 29.00 -49.95 14.52
CA LEU A 62 27.61 -49.51 14.71
C LEU A 62 27.54 -48.10 15.32
N VAL A 63 28.40 -47.81 16.30
CA VAL A 63 28.47 -46.49 16.95
C VAL A 63 29.02 -45.45 15.97
N ALA A 64 30.03 -45.80 15.18
CA ALA A 64 30.56 -44.94 14.12
C ALA A 64 29.48 -44.57 13.10
N SER A 65 28.71 -45.55 12.61
CA SER A 65 27.63 -45.30 11.63
C SER A 65 26.50 -44.42 12.18
N GLU A 66 26.16 -44.56 13.47
CA GLU A 66 25.13 -43.72 14.10
C GLU A 66 25.62 -42.29 14.34
N LEU A 67 26.89 -42.11 14.71
CA LEU A 67 27.51 -40.78 14.87
C LEU A 67 27.69 -40.07 13.52
N GLU A 68 28.05 -40.80 12.47
CA GLU A 68 28.11 -40.29 11.09
C GLU A 68 26.73 -39.79 10.66
N ARG A 69 25.68 -40.61 10.83
CA ARG A 69 24.29 -40.22 10.50
C ARG A 69 23.84 -38.97 11.25
N ARG A 70 24.20 -38.84 12.54
CA ARG A 70 23.89 -37.66 13.36
C ARG A 70 24.65 -36.43 12.90
N TRP A 71 25.92 -36.58 12.51
CA TRP A 71 26.72 -35.49 11.97
C TRP A 71 26.17 -35.00 10.63
N GLU A 72 25.83 -35.92 9.71
CA GLU A 72 25.18 -35.58 8.44
C GLU A 72 23.83 -34.88 8.63
N ALA A 73 23.04 -35.30 9.62
CA ALA A 73 21.78 -34.65 9.95
C ALA A 73 22.02 -33.20 10.45
N ALA A 74 22.97 -33.01 11.36
CA ALA A 74 23.32 -31.67 11.86
C ALA A 74 23.86 -30.75 10.76
N LEU A 75 24.66 -31.26 9.82
CA LEU A 75 25.15 -30.51 8.66
C LEU A 75 24.01 -30.11 7.71
N ARG A 76 23.05 -31.00 7.47
CA ARG A 76 21.85 -30.67 6.67
C ARG A 76 21.00 -29.59 7.33
N GLU A 77 20.80 -29.66 8.63
CA GLU A 77 20.04 -28.65 9.38
C GLU A 77 20.72 -27.29 9.43
N LEU A 78 22.05 -27.27 9.52
CA LEU A 78 22.86 -26.06 9.43
C LEU A 78 22.74 -25.42 8.05
N ARG A 79 22.92 -26.23 6.99
CA ARG A 79 22.81 -25.75 5.60
C ARG A 79 21.43 -25.18 5.30
N ALA A 80 20.37 -25.87 5.73
CA ALA A 80 19.00 -25.38 5.59
C ALA A 80 18.76 -24.05 6.33
N ALA A 81 19.38 -23.87 7.50
CA ALA A 81 19.29 -22.60 8.24
C ALA A 81 20.07 -21.46 7.56
N GLU A 82 21.27 -21.76 7.03
CA GLU A 82 22.07 -20.80 6.25
C GLU A 82 21.35 -20.37 4.97
N ASP A 83 20.75 -21.31 4.25
CA ASP A 83 19.94 -21.03 3.06
C ASP A 83 18.71 -20.18 3.40
N ALA A 84 18.02 -20.46 4.51
CA ALA A 84 16.88 -19.66 4.95
C ALA A 84 17.28 -18.22 5.34
N VAL A 85 18.47 -18.03 5.91
CA VAL A 85 19.04 -16.70 6.19
C VAL A 85 19.45 -16.00 4.90
N ALA A 86 20.07 -16.70 3.95
CA ALA A 86 20.49 -16.16 2.66
C ALA A 86 19.30 -15.73 1.78
N GLN A 87 18.22 -16.50 1.77
CA GLN A 87 16.97 -16.16 1.09
C GLN A 87 16.32 -14.91 1.69
N ARG A 88 16.37 -14.74 3.02
CA ARG A 88 15.91 -13.53 3.71
C ARG A 88 16.84 -12.32 3.52
N ALA A 89 18.10 -12.55 3.15
CA ALA A 89 19.11 -11.51 2.90
C ALA A 89 19.17 -11.05 1.42
N SER A 90 18.51 -11.77 0.52
CA SER A 90 18.34 -11.37 -0.89
C SER A 90 17.58 -10.04 -0.97
N PRO A 91 17.88 -9.16 -1.94
CA PRO A 91 17.86 -7.72 -1.74
C PRO A 91 16.44 -7.20 -1.52
N GLU A 92 16.10 -6.93 -0.27
CA GLU A 92 15.19 -5.83 0.05
C GLU A 92 15.76 -4.57 -0.62
N PRO A 93 14.96 -3.85 -1.45
CA PRO A 93 15.45 -2.66 -2.12
C PRO A 93 15.88 -1.61 -1.08
N ALA A 94 17.20 -1.38 -1.10
CA ALA A 94 17.96 -0.33 -0.45
C ALA A 94 17.91 -0.31 1.08
N LYS A 95 19.12 -0.39 1.66
CA LYS A 95 19.48 0.20 2.96
C LYS A 95 18.81 1.57 3.08
N ARG A 96 17.67 1.59 3.77
CA ARG A 96 16.92 2.79 4.14
C ARG A 96 17.75 3.50 5.20
N THR A 97 18.72 4.30 4.75
CA THR A 97 19.57 5.16 5.57
C THR A 97 18.72 5.81 6.66
N GLY A 98 19.13 5.62 7.91
CA GLY A 98 18.54 6.34 9.03
C GLY A 98 18.72 7.82 8.76
N PHE A 99 17.62 8.57 8.69
CA PHE A 99 17.68 10.02 8.58
C PHE A 99 18.36 10.54 9.86
N SER A 100 19.53 11.16 9.73
CA SER A 100 20.20 11.85 10.84
C SER A 100 19.28 12.96 11.39
N LYS A 101 19.38 13.26 12.69
CA LYS A 101 18.55 14.26 13.37
C LYS A 101 18.62 15.64 12.70
N ASP A 102 19.80 16.00 12.15
CA ASP A 102 20.02 17.24 11.38
C ASP A 102 19.32 17.23 10.01
N LEU A 103 19.31 16.07 9.34
CA LEU A 103 18.55 15.88 8.10
C LEU A 103 17.05 15.96 8.36
N ASN A 104 16.59 15.47 9.51
CA ASN A 104 15.20 15.55 9.92
C ASN A 104 14.76 17.01 10.11
N ASN A 105 15.57 17.84 10.76
CA ASN A 105 15.28 19.28 10.93
C ASN A 105 15.25 20.03 9.59
N LYS A 106 16.19 19.72 8.68
CA LYS A 106 16.21 20.31 7.33
C LYS A 106 15.01 19.86 6.49
N VAL A 107 14.59 18.61 6.64
CA VAL A 107 13.37 18.07 6.01
C VAL A 107 12.12 18.76 6.57
N VAL A 108 12.04 19.01 7.88
CA VAL A 108 10.94 19.77 8.50
C VAL A 108 10.87 21.22 8.00
N ALA A 109 12.00 21.92 7.91
CA ALA A 109 12.03 23.28 7.33
C ALA A 109 11.63 23.32 5.84
N LEU A 110 12.01 22.28 5.09
CA LEU A 110 11.57 22.10 3.71
C LEU A 110 10.06 21.82 3.62
N PHE A 111 9.47 21.16 4.62
CA PHE A 111 8.03 20.89 4.68
C PHE A 111 7.18 22.14 4.85
N ASP A 112 7.59 23.08 5.70
CA ASP A 112 6.88 24.37 5.86
C ASP A 112 6.91 25.20 4.58
N SER A 113 7.95 25.02 3.77
CA SER A 113 8.14 25.70 2.48
C SER A 113 7.47 24.95 1.31
N LEU A 114 7.08 23.69 1.50
CA LEU A 114 6.59 22.80 0.44
C LEU A 114 5.29 23.29 -0.23
N PRO A 115 4.29 23.85 0.48
CA PRO A 115 3.11 24.42 -0.15
C PRO A 115 3.45 25.56 -1.12
N ARG A 116 4.44 26.40 -0.77
CA ARG A 116 4.93 27.49 -1.64
C ARG A 116 5.69 26.95 -2.85
N ILE A 117 6.57 25.98 -2.65
CA ILE A 117 7.32 25.32 -3.75
C ILE A 117 6.38 24.62 -4.73
N TRP A 118 5.29 24.01 -4.22
CA TRP A 118 4.28 23.33 -5.03
C TRP A 118 3.44 24.31 -5.88
N ALA A 119 3.22 25.52 -5.37
CA ALA A 119 2.47 26.59 -6.03
C ALA A 119 3.31 27.33 -7.10
N ASP A 120 4.57 27.67 -6.81
CA ASP A 120 5.32 28.63 -7.64
C ASP A 120 6.12 28.02 -8.80
N ALA A 121 6.68 26.81 -8.69
CA ALA A 121 7.66 26.37 -9.70
C ALA A 121 7.85 24.85 -9.77
N THR A 122 6.83 24.10 -10.17
CA THR A 122 7.01 22.68 -10.43
C THR A 122 6.24 22.24 -11.68
N THR A 123 6.96 22.08 -12.80
CA THR A 123 6.48 21.38 -14.00
C THR A 123 5.88 20.03 -13.60
N ASP A 124 4.82 19.57 -14.24
CA ASP A 124 4.15 18.30 -13.89
C ASP A 124 5.10 17.10 -13.79
N ALA A 125 6.20 17.12 -14.55
CA ALA A 125 7.28 16.14 -14.45
C ALA A 125 7.95 16.12 -13.07
N HIS A 126 8.30 17.29 -12.52
CA HIS A 126 8.91 17.42 -11.19
C HIS A 126 7.91 17.06 -10.09
N ARG A 127 6.63 17.41 -10.22
CA ARG A 127 5.58 16.99 -9.26
C ARG A 127 5.46 15.47 -9.22
N LYS A 128 5.43 14.82 -10.39
CA LYS A 128 5.41 13.36 -10.51
C LYS A 128 6.68 12.72 -9.95
N ALA A 129 7.85 13.32 -10.14
CA ALA A 129 9.11 12.83 -9.60
C ALA A 129 9.13 12.89 -8.05
N LEU A 130 8.73 14.02 -7.47
CA LEU A 130 8.62 14.18 -6.02
C LEU A 130 7.62 13.19 -5.40
N LEU A 131 6.44 13.04 -6.01
CA LEU A 131 5.45 12.06 -5.58
C LEU A 131 6.02 10.63 -5.65
N ARG A 132 6.77 10.28 -6.69
CA ARG A 132 7.40 8.95 -6.83
C ARG A 132 8.46 8.68 -5.76
N CYS A 133 9.14 9.72 -5.28
CA CYS A 133 10.09 9.59 -4.16
C CYS A 133 9.38 9.34 -2.82
N LEU A 134 8.18 9.88 -2.63
CA LEU A 134 7.45 9.79 -1.37
C LEU A 134 6.49 8.60 -1.31
N ILE A 135 6.01 8.13 -2.45
CA ILE A 135 5.07 7.00 -2.54
C ILE A 135 5.85 5.68 -2.57
N GLU A 136 5.46 4.75 -1.71
CA GLU A 136 5.98 3.38 -1.68
C GLU A 136 5.19 2.49 -2.62
N LYS A 137 3.85 2.51 -2.51
CA LYS A 137 2.93 1.84 -3.44
C LYS A 137 1.58 2.52 -3.44
N VAL A 138 0.85 2.41 -4.55
CA VAL A 138 -0.57 2.78 -4.62
C VAL A 138 -1.35 1.51 -4.92
N VAL A 139 -2.30 1.18 -4.06
CA VAL A 139 -3.24 0.08 -4.27
C VAL A 139 -4.56 0.70 -4.66
N ILE A 140 -5.06 0.35 -5.84
CA ILE A 140 -6.37 0.79 -6.29
C ILE A 140 -7.28 -0.42 -6.17
N ASP A 141 -8.25 -0.32 -5.27
CA ASP A 141 -9.35 -1.26 -5.20
C ASP A 141 -10.50 -0.70 -6.05
N ARG A 142 -10.74 -1.36 -7.18
CA ARG A 142 -11.86 -1.04 -8.05
C ARG A 142 -13.07 -1.80 -7.53
N GLY A 143 -13.92 -1.11 -6.78
CA GLY A 143 -15.22 -1.65 -6.40
C GLY A 143 -16.09 -1.97 -7.62
N GLU A 144 -17.25 -2.58 -7.39
CA GLU A 144 -18.19 -2.97 -8.47
C GLU A 144 -18.84 -1.78 -9.20
N ARG A 145 -18.70 -0.57 -8.65
CA ARG A 145 -19.43 0.64 -9.06
C ARG A 145 -18.49 1.76 -9.53
N ASP A 146 -19.01 2.98 -9.58
CA ASP A 146 -18.34 4.23 -9.98
C ASP A 146 -17.37 4.83 -8.96
N ILE A 147 -17.03 4.13 -7.88
CA ILE A 147 -16.09 4.61 -6.87
C ILE A 147 -14.97 3.57 -6.71
N ALA A 148 -13.74 3.98 -7.00
CA ALA A 148 -12.55 3.25 -6.62
C ALA A 148 -11.94 3.81 -5.34
N LEU A 149 -11.46 2.92 -4.49
CA LEU A 149 -10.68 3.26 -3.30
C LEU A 149 -9.21 3.18 -3.66
N ALA A 150 -8.58 4.34 -3.81
CA ALA A 150 -7.14 4.46 -4.01
C ALA A 150 -6.47 4.62 -2.65
N ARG A 151 -5.76 3.57 -2.22
CA ARG A 151 -4.94 3.56 -1.03
C ARG A 151 -3.49 3.88 -1.38
N ILE A 152 -3.01 5.04 -0.95
CA ILE A 152 -1.63 5.46 -1.11
C ILE A 152 -0.84 5.05 0.12
N VAL A 153 0.18 4.22 -0.07
CA VAL A 153 1.15 3.86 0.96
C VAL A 153 2.40 4.70 0.74
N TRP A 154 2.75 5.53 1.72
CA TRP A 154 3.90 6.41 1.68
C TRP A 154 5.15 5.69 2.20
N ARG A 155 6.32 6.13 1.72
CA ARG A 155 7.64 5.68 2.21
C ARG A 155 7.86 6.16 3.64
N GLY A 156 7.30 5.43 4.58
CA GLY A 156 7.15 5.81 5.98
C GLY A 156 6.08 4.99 6.71
N GLY A 157 5.23 4.27 5.98
CA GLY A 157 4.17 3.43 6.53
C GLY A 157 2.83 4.14 6.67
N ALA A 158 2.75 5.43 6.33
CA ALA A 158 1.48 6.16 6.33
C ALA A 158 0.61 5.63 5.21
N VAL A 159 -0.68 5.62 5.48
CA VAL A 159 -1.70 5.21 4.53
C VAL A 159 -2.70 6.36 4.39
N THR A 160 -2.92 6.79 3.15
CA THR A 160 -3.98 7.73 2.81
C THR A 160 -4.96 7.05 1.88
N ASP A 161 -6.22 7.00 2.29
CA ASP A 161 -7.30 6.48 1.46
C ASP A 161 -7.98 7.64 0.71
N LEU A 162 -8.12 7.49 -0.60
CA LEU A 162 -8.74 8.45 -1.50
C LEU A 162 -9.89 7.77 -2.24
N ARG A 163 -11.06 8.41 -2.25
CA ARG A 163 -12.19 7.98 -3.09
C ARG A 163 -12.05 8.65 -4.45
N VAL A 164 -11.91 7.84 -5.50
CA VAL A 164 -11.80 8.30 -6.88
C VAL A 164 -13.08 7.93 -7.61
N LYS A 165 -13.82 8.93 -8.08
CA LYS A 165 -14.94 8.71 -8.98
C LYS A 165 -14.41 8.18 -10.31
N MET A 166 -15.06 7.15 -10.85
CA MET A 166 -14.70 6.52 -12.11
C MET A 166 -15.85 6.65 -13.10
N LYS A 167 -15.50 6.79 -14.38
CA LYS A 167 -16.48 6.69 -15.46
C LYS A 167 -16.99 5.24 -15.54
N VAL A 168 -18.30 5.09 -15.59
CA VAL A 168 -18.99 3.80 -15.73
C VAL A 168 -19.86 3.80 -16.98
N ASN A 169 -20.16 2.61 -17.49
CA ASN A 169 -20.79 2.48 -18.80
C ASN A 169 -22.33 2.60 -18.74
N SER A 170 -22.92 2.61 -17.54
CA SER A 170 -24.37 2.68 -17.34
C SER A 170 -24.75 3.29 -16.00
N VAL A 171 -25.96 3.84 -15.93
CA VAL A 171 -26.54 4.45 -14.72
C VAL A 171 -26.72 3.40 -13.62
N ALA A 172 -27.07 2.15 -13.96
CA ALA A 172 -27.21 1.05 -13.00
C ALA A 172 -25.91 0.69 -12.28
N LYS A 173 -24.75 1.03 -12.84
CA LYS A 173 -23.43 0.82 -12.22
C LYS A 173 -22.96 2.01 -11.38
N LEU A 174 -23.73 3.09 -11.30
CA LEU A 174 -23.45 4.19 -10.38
C LEU A 174 -23.79 3.77 -8.95
N THR A 175 -23.01 4.24 -7.97
CA THR A 175 -23.28 4.00 -6.54
C THR A 175 -24.65 4.56 -6.15
N ARG A 176 -24.99 5.75 -6.66
CA ARG A 176 -26.30 6.40 -6.46
C ARG A 176 -27.22 6.29 -7.69
N GLY A 177 -27.08 5.22 -8.48
CA GLY A 177 -27.80 5.04 -9.74
C GLY A 177 -29.31 4.87 -9.59
N GLU A 178 -29.74 4.06 -8.62
CA GLU A 178 -31.17 3.85 -8.32
C GLU A 178 -31.81 5.12 -7.72
N GLU A 179 -31.10 5.82 -6.82
CA GLU A 179 -31.54 7.10 -6.28
C GLU A 179 -31.74 8.15 -7.38
N LEU A 180 -30.76 8.28 -8.29
CA LEU A 180 -30.86 9.18 -9.44
C LEU A 180 -32.07 8.82 -10.30
N ARG A 181 -32.28 7.53 -10.59
CA ARG A 181 -33.41 7.08 -11.41
C ARG A 181 -34.75 7.38 -10.75
N ALA A 182 -34.91 7.07 -9.46
CA ALA A 182 -36.14 7.34 -8.73
C ALA A 182 -36.45 8.85 -8.71
N ARG A 183 -35.45 9.66 -8.35
CA ARG A 183 -35.58 11.12 -8.27
C ARG A 183 -35.89 11.77 -9.61
N LEU A 184 -35.24 11.29 -10.68
CA LEU A 184 -35.53 11.72 -12.04
C LEU A 184 -36.98 11.43 -12.43
N LEU A 185 -37.49 10.23 -12.13
CA LEU A 185 -38.86 9.86 -12.47
C LEU A 185 -39.90 10.67 -11.69
N GLU A 186 -39.61 11.05 -10.45
CA GLU A 186 -40.43 12.01 -9.70
C GLU A 186 -40.50 13.37 -10.40
N LEU A 187 -39.36 13.93 -10.78
CA LEU A 187 -39.29 15.23 -11.47
C LEU A 187 -39.89 15.17 -12.90
N ALA A 188 -39.76 14.04 -13.59
CA ALA A 188 -40.36 13.87 -14.91
C ALA A 188 -41.90 13.84 -14.85
N ARG A 189 -42.49 13.30 -13.77
CA ARG A 189 -43.95 13.28 -13.58
C ARG A 189 -44.55 14.68 -13.40
N THR A 190 -43.76 15.67 -13.00
CA THR A 190 -44.23 17.06 -12.88
C THR A 190 -44.17 17.82 -14.20
N GLY A 191 -43.77 17.18 -15.31
CA GLY A 191 -43.72 17.80 -16.64
C GLY A 191 -42.53 18.74 -16.85
N MET A 192 -41.51 18.67 -16.01
CA MET A 192 -40.33 19.53 -16.07
C MET A 192 -39.44 19.18 -17.28
N PRO A 193 -38.82 20.16 -17.97
CA PRO A 193 -37.94 19.89 -19.09
C PRO A 193 -36.64 19.18 -18.65
N ASP A 194 -36.08 18.35 -19.53
CA ASP A 194 -34.94 17.48 -19.21
C ASP A 194 -33.68 18.25 -18.77
N ASP A 195 -33.49 19.47 -19.27
CA ASP A 195 -32.36 20.33 -18.90
C ASP A 195 -32.47 20.81 -17.45
N GLU A 196 -33.66 21.24 -17.00
CA GLU A 196 -33.91 21.67 -15.63
C GLU A 196 -33.79 20.50 -14.64
N ILE A 197 -34.28 19.31 -15.04
CA ILE A 197 -34.10 18.08 -14.26
C ILE A 197 -32.61 17.77 -14.10
N ALA A 198 -31.81 17.90 -15.16
CA ALA A 198 -30.38 17.65 -15.11
C ALA A 198 -29.66 18.63 -14.17
N GLU A 199 -30.04 19.91 -14.16
CA GLU A 199 -29.49 20.91 -13.24
C GLU A 199 -29.82 20.62 -11.78
N ILE A 200 -31.08 20.25 -11.48
CA ILE A 200 -31.51 19.90 -10.12
C ILE A 200 -30.72 18.69 -9.62
N LEU A 201 -30.66 17.62 -10.41
CA LEU A 201 -29.92 16.40 -10.04
C LEU A 201 -28.42 16.68 -9.86
N THR A 202 -27.84 17.57 -10.68
CA THR A 202 -26.45 18.02 -10.53
C THR A 202 -26.25 18.74 -9.20
N ARG A 203 -27.18 19.64 -8.82
CA ARG A 203 -27.15 20.38 -7.55
C ARG A 203 -27.33 19.46 -6.34
N GLU A 204 -28.11 18.39 -6.49
CA GLU A 204 -28.29 17.31 -5.50
C GLU A 204 -27.06 16.35 -5.42
N GLY A 205 -26.01 16.62 -6.19
CA GLY A 205 -24.74 15.90 -6.15
C GLY A 205 -24.74 14.59 -6.95
N HIS A 206 -25.69 14.39 -7.85
CA HIS A 206 -25.69 13.28 -8.79
C HIS A 206 -24.84 13.60 -10.04
N HIS A 207 -24.46 12.55 -10.76
CA HIS A 207 -23.65 12.68 -11.97
C HIS A 207 -23.99 11.59 -12.99
N SER A 208 -23.70 11.87 -14.26
CA SER A 208 -23.89 10.92 -15.35
C SER A 208 -22.75 9.88 -15.41
N PRO A 209 -23.00 8.69 -15.99
CA PRO A 209 -21.99 7.63 -16.09
C PRO A 209 -20.63 8.05 -16.69
N ASN A 210 -20.67 8.99 -17.64
CA ASN A 210 -19.48 9.47 -18.35
C ASN A 210 -18.96 10.84 -17.88
N CYS A 211 -19.57 11.44 -16.85
CA CYS A 211 -19.24 12.79 -16.39
C CYS A 211 -19.13 12.82 -14.86
N GLU A 212 -18.04 13.33 -14.30
CA GLU A 212 -17.75 13.20 -12.85
C GLU A 212 -18.61 14.12 -11.96
N ASP A 213 -19.08 15.23 -12.53
CA ASP A 213 -19.54 16.38 -11.74
C ASP A 213 -20.96 16.82 -12.07
N LYS A 214 -21.55 16.33 -13.16
CA LYS A 214 -22.88 16.76 -13.62
C LYS A 214 -23.68 15.63 -14.24
N VAL A 215 -25.00 15.78 -14.15
CA VAL A 215 -25.95 15.01 -14.93
C VAL A 215 -26.11 15.67 -16.30
N LEU A 216 -25.98 14.89 -17.36
CA LEU A 216 -26.19 15.33 -18.73
C LEU A 216 -27.67 15.21 -19.10
N PRO A 217 -28.26 16.19 -19.79
CA PRO A 217 -29.65 16.12 -20.27
C PRO A 217 -29.95 14.86 -21.08
N ILE A 218 -29.00 14.39 -21.90
CA ILE A 218 -29.14 13.14 -22.66
C ILE A 218 -29.26 11.88 -21.77
N THR A 219 -28.71 11.92 -20.55
CA THR A 219 -28.88 10.84 -19.58
C THR A 219 -30.30 10.85 -19.02
N VAL A 220 -30.86 12.04 -18.79
CA VAL A 220 -32.24 12.24 -18.35
C VAL A 220 -33.21 11.72 -19.41
N GLN A 221 -33.06 12.20 -20.65
CA GLN A 221 -33.87 11.80 -21.78
C GLN A 221 -33.90 10.28 -21.98
N ARG A 222 -32.74 9.61 -21.93
CA ARG A 222 -32.65 8.15 -22.09
C ARG A 222 -33.39 7.39 -20.98
N LEU A 223 -33.26 7.82 -19.74
CA LEU A 223 -33.95 7.19 -18.60
C LEU A 223 -35.46 7.41 -18.65
N ARG A 224 -35.90 8.60 -19.08
CA ARG A 224 -37.31 8.95 -19.26
C ARG A 224 -37.96 8.11 -20.36
N LEU A 225 -37.29 7.97 -21.51
CA LEU A 225 -37.71 7.11 -22.62
C LEU A 225 -37.78 5.63 -22.20
N ALA A 226 -36.78 5.14 -21.46
CA ALA A 226 -36.77 3.76 -20.96
C ALA A 226 -37.89 3.48 -19.94
N ALA A 227 -38.43 4.50 -19.29
CA ALA A 227 -39.54 4.40 -18.34
C ALA A 227 -40.92 4.64 -18.97
N GLY A 228 -40.98 4.88 -20.30
CA GLY A 228 -42.25 5.05 -21.02
C GLY A 228 -42.97 6.37 -20.74
N SER A 229 -42.30 7.35 -20.14
CA SER A 229 -42.86 8.70 -19.92
C SER A 229 -42.50 9.57 -21.13
N ARG A 230 -43.50 10.03 -21.90
CA ARG A 230 -43.32 10.96 -23.02
C ARG A 230 -43.43 12.41 -22.54
#